data_AF-A0A9X3WJ32-F1
#
_entry.id   AF-A0A9X3WJ32-F1
#
_cell.length_a   1.000
_cell.length_b   1.000
_cell.length_c   1.000
_cell.angle_alpha   90.00
_cell.angle_beta   90.00
_cell.angle_gamma   90.00
#
_symmetry.space_group_name_H-M   'P 1'
#
loop_
_entity.id
_entity.type
_entity.pdbx_description
1 polymer ?
#
loop_
_entity_poly.entity_id
_entity_poly.type
_entity_poly.pdbx_seq_one_letter_code
_entity_poly.pdbx_strand_id
1 'polypeptide(L)'
;MNTLFIIHFLIAIALFYLLTSWSRGLKKRYKAYLYFLISASIVPIYSEATEEGDFHLWFPLGFIFLMLYLIICLRKNVKYPAAIWKATLLGFGVSVYLSLLAYGVIIL
;
A
#
# COMPACT_ATOMS: atom_id res chain seq x y z
N MET A 1 -5.49 -27.02 -6.18
CA MET A 1 -4.85 -25.70 -5.94
C MET A 1 -5.97 -24.67 -5.93
N ASN A 2 -6.12 -23.89 -4.87
CA ASN A 2 -7.27 -23.01 -4.70
C ASN A 2 -7.22 -21.85 -5.73
N THR A 3 -8.30 -21.60 -6.46
CA THR A 3 -8.36 -20.54 -7.50
C THR A 3 -8.04 -19.17 -6.92
N LEU A 4 -8.45 -18.92 -5.68
CA LEU A 4 -8.13 -17.72 -4.93
C LEU A 4 -6.63 -17.53 -4.72
N PHE A 5 -5.92 -18.59 -4.36
CA PHE A 5 -4.48 -18.54 -4.18
C PHE A 5 -3.76 -18.13 -5.47
N ILE A 6 -4.24 -18.63 -6.63
CA ILE A 6 -3.69 -18.27 -7.94
C ILE A 6 -3.89 -16.78 -8.23
N ILE A 7 -5.08 -16.23 -7.95
CA ILE A 7 -5.36 -14.80 -8.17
C ILE A 7 -4.44 -13.92 -7.33
N HIS A 8 -4.32 -14.20 -6.03
CA HIS A 8 -3.42 -13.44 -5.15
C HIS A 8 -1.96 -13.53 -5.61
N PHE A 9 -1.52 -14.71 -6.07
CA PHE A 9 -0.19 -14.91 -6.59
C PHE A 9 0.08 -14.11 -7.88
N LEU A 10 -0.88 -14.09 -8.80
CA LEU A 10 -0.79 -13.28 -10.03
C LEU A 10 -0.76 -11.78 -9.72
N ILE A 11 -1.55 -11.30 -8.76
CA ILE A 11 -1.52 -9.91 -8.30
C ILE A 11 -0.15 -9.57 -7.71
N ALA A 12 0.41 -10.45 -6.86
CA ALA A 12 1.74 -10.24 -6.28
C ALA A 12 2.83 -10.14 -7.36
N ILE A 13 2.79 -11.01 -8.38
CA ILE A 13 3.70 -10.94 -9.53
C ILE A 13 3.53 -9.63 -10.29
N ALA A 14 2.29 -9.21 -10.56
CA ALA A 14 2.00 -7.96 -11.26
C ALA A 14 2.53 -6.74 -10.48
N LEU A 15 2.29 -6.68 -9.16
CA LEU A 15 2.82 -5.62 -8.30
C LEU A 15 4.35 -5.59 -8.32
N PHE A 16 5.00 -6.75 -8.21
CA PHE A 16 6.45 -6.86 -8.27
C PHE A 16 7.03 -6.40 -9.61
N TYR A 17 6.40 -6.80 -10.73
CA TYR A 17 6.78 -6.38 -12.07
C TYR A 17 6.66 -4.87 -12.25
N LEU A 18 5.54 -4.27 -11.83
CA LEU A 18 5.31 -2.82 -11.91
C LEU A 18 6.37 -2.04 -11.11
N LEU A 19 6.63 -2.44 -9.85
CA LEU A 19 7.65 -1.82 -9.01
C LEU A 19 9.05 -1.94 -9.61
N THR A 20 9.39 -3.11 -10.16
CA THR A 20 10.66 -3.35 -10.85
C THR A 20 10.77 -2.44 -12.06
N SER A 21 9.73 -2.36 -12.88
CA SER A 21 9.70 -1.55 -14.09
C SER A 21 9.83 -0.06 -13.79
N TRP A 22 9.05 0.47 -12.85
CA TRP A 22 9.07 1.89 -12.51
C TRP A 22 10.34 2.34 -11.82
N SER A 23 11.02 1.44 -11.10
CA SER A 23 12.28 1.78 -10.44
C SER A 23 13.50 1.77 -11.39
N ARG A 24 13.35 1.32 -12.64
CA ARG A 24 14.41 1.40 -13.67
C ARG A 24 14.75 2.88 -13.92
N GLY A 25 15.96 3.29 -13.55
CA GLY A 25 16.43 4.67 -13.69
C GLY A 25 16.58 5.43 -12.37
N LEU A 26 16.12 4.88 -11.25
CA LEU A 26 16.41 5.45 -9.93
C LEU A 26 17.82 5.09 -9.47
N LYS A 27 18.58 6.08 -8.95
CA LYS A 27 19.88 5.84 -8.28
C LYS A 27 19.76 4.81 -7.14
N LYS A 28 18.63 4.82 -6.43
CA LYS A 28 18.34 3.92 -5.32
C LYS A 28 16.98 3.26 -5.57
N ARG A 29 16.97 2.17 -6.34
CA ARG A 29 15.75 1.45 -6.76
C ARG A 29 14.90 0.99 -5.57
N TYR A 30 15.55 0.53 -4.50
CA TYR A 30 14.89 0.09 -3.26
C TYR A 30 13.99 1.16 -2.63
N LYS A 31 14.22 2.47 -2.90
CA LYS A 31 13.35 3.53 -2.40
C LYS A 31 11.92 3.37 -2.91
N ALA A 32 11.71 3.03 -4.18
CA ALA A 32 10.35 2.82 -4.70
C ALA A 32 9.63 1.70 -3.93
N TYR A 33 10.34 0.62 -3.60
CA TYR A 33 9.81 -0.49 -2.80
C TYR A 33 9.48 -0.08 -1.37
N LEU A 34 10.34 0.71 -0.71
CA LEU A 34 10.08 1.19 0.64
C LEU A 34 8.85 2.12 0.70
N TYR A 35 8.73 3.04 -0.27
CA TYR A 35 7.55 3.92 -0.34
C TYR A 35 6.27 3.14 -0.62
N PHE A 36 6.34 2.12 -1.49
CA PHE A 36 5.23 1.19 -1.68
C PHE A 36 4.87 0.46 -0.38
N LEU A 37 5.84 -0.15 0.31
CA LEU A 37 5.60 -0.97 1.49
C LEU A 37 4.98 -0.16 2.64
N ILE A 38 5.54 1.02 2.91
CA ILE A 38 5.00 1.93 3.93
C ILE A 38 3.58 2.37 3.52
N SER A 39 3.37 2.70 2.25
CA SER A 39 2.06 3.13 1.77
C SER A 39 1.01 2.01 1.75
N ALA A 40 1.44 0.75 1.59
CA ALA A 40 0.58 -0.42 1.59
C ALA A 40 0.20 -0.89 3.00
N SER A 41 0.88 -0.39 4.03
CA SER A 41 0.60 -0.77 5.41
C SER A 41 -0.76 -0.24 5.88
N ILE A 42 -1.52 -1.13 6.52
CA ILE A 42 -2.74 -0.82 7.27
C ILE A 42 -2.47 -1.02 8.75
N VAL A 43 -3.07 -0.18 9.58
CA VAL A 43 -2.92 -0.20 11.04
C VAL A 43 -4.31 -0.13 11.68
N PRO A 44 -4.59 -0.86 12.78
CA PRO A 44 -5.85 -0.72 13.48
C PRO A 44 -5.85 0.63 14.21
N ILE A 45 -6.73 1.55 13.83
CA ILE A 45 -6.89 2.86 14.48
C ILE A 45 -7.93 2.85 15.60
N TYR A 46 -8.74 1.80 15.63
CA TYR A 46 -9.71 1.53 16.68
C TYR A 46 -9.74 0.02 16.91
N SER A 47 -9.87 -0.39 18.16
CA SER A 47 -9.97 -1.80 18.55
C SER A 47 -10.94 -1.89 19.71
N GLU A 48 -11.93 -2.76 19.57
CA GLU A 48 -12.94 -2.99 20.60
C GLU A 48 -13.16 -4.50 20.72
N ALA A 49 -13.03 -5.00 21.95
CA ALA A 49 -13.36 -6.38 22.25
C ALA A 49 -14.87 -6.47 22.49
N THR A 50 -15.55 -7.25 21.66
CA THR A 50 -16.98 -7.51 21.77
C THR A 50 -17.23 -8.96 22.18
N GLU A 51 -18.43 -9.27 22.66
CA GLU A 51 -18.82 -10.65 22.96
C GLU A 51 -18.79 -11.57 21.72
N GLU A 52 -18.83 -10.99 20.52
CA GLU A 52 -18.80 -11.68 19.22
C GLU A 52 -17.37 -11.80 18.64
N GLY A 53 -16.38 -11.16 19.26
CA GLY A 53 -14.98 -11.15 18.85
C GLY A 53 -14.32 -9.77 18.90
N ASP A 54 -13.04 -9.71 18.51
CA ASP A 54 -12.29 -8.45 18.44
C ASP A 54 -12.59 -7.70 17.13
N PHE A 55 -13.19 -6.51 17.24
CA PHE A 55 -13.35 -5.60 16.11
C PHE A 55 -12.14 -4.69 15.97
N HIS A 56 -11.54 -4.65 14.77
CA HIS A 56 -10.43 -3.76 14.45
C HIS A 56 -10.77 -2.89 13.23
N LEU A 57 -10.72 -1.57 13.41
CA LEU A 57 -10.87 -0.61 12.31
C LEU A 57 -9.50 -0.41 11.63
N TRP A 58 -9.22 -1.19 10.59
CA TRP A 58 -8.01 -1.10 9.78
C TRP A 58 -8.03 0.11 8.83
N PHE A 59 -7.01 0.95 8.94
CA PHE A 59 -6.91 2.18 8.16
C PHE A 59 -5.54 2.31 7.46
N PRO A 60 -5.48 2.83 6.22
CA PRO A 60 -4.25 2.96 5.43
C PRO A 60 -3.41 4.18 5.87
N LEU A 61 -3.04 4.20 7.15
CA LEU A 61 -2.36 5.34 7.78
C LEU A 61 -0.99 5.60 7.15
N GLY A 62 -0.28 4.54 6.72
CA GLY A 62 1.02 4.65 6.07
C GLY A 62 0.99 5.44 4.76
N PHE A 63 -0.08 5.30 3.97
CA PHE A 63 -0.29 6.13 2.78
C PHE A 63 -0.47 7.61 3.13
N ILE A 64 -1.30 7.91 4.12
CA ILE A 64 -1.60 9.29 4.52
C ILE A 64 -0.33 10.01 4.97
N PHE A 65 0.47 9.37 5.83
CA PHE A 65 1.74 9.93 6.26
C PHE A 65 2.71 10.17 5.10
N LEU A 66 2.86 9.20 4.20
CA LEU A 66 3.73 9.35 3.03
C LEU A 66 3.26 10.41 2.06
N MET A 67 1.94 10.49 1.81
CA MET A 67 1.38 11.46 0.90
C MET A 67 1.55 12.87 1.45
N LEU A 68 1.31 13.09 2.75
CA LEU A 68 1.61 14.35 3.42
C LEU A 68 3.10 14.71 3.32
N TYR A 69 3.99 13.76 3.60
CA TYR A 69 5.44 13.95 3.47
C TYR A 69 5.82 14.41 2.05
N LEU A 70 5.34 13.72 1.02
CA LEU A 70 5.65 14.04 -0.37
C LEU A 70 5.09 15.41 -0.79
N ILE A 71 3.88 15.78 -0.35
CA ILE A 71 3.27 17.09 -0.61
C ILE A 71 4.08 18.21 0.07
N ILE A 72 4.50 18.01 1.32
CA ILE A 72 5.33 18.98 2.05
C ILE A 72 6.67 19.18 1.34
N CYS A 73 7.30 18.09 0.91
CA CYS A 73 8.54 18.16 0.13
C CYS A 73 8.37 18.89 -1.21
N LEU A 74 7.26 18.62 -1.91
CA LEU A 74 6.93 19.30 -3.16
C LEU A 74 6.80 20.81 -2.93
N ARG A 75 6.14 21.24 -1.85
CA ARG A 75 6.03 22.65 -1.45
C ARG A 75 7.40 23.30 -1.17
N LYS A 76 8.36 22.52 -0.66
CA LYS A 76 9.75 22.95 -0.44
C LYS A 76 10.63 22.87 -1.70
N ASN A 77 10.05 22.73 -2.89
CA ASN A 77 10.75 22.55 -4.17
C ASN A 77 11.65 21.29 -4.26
N VAL A 78 11.46 20.30 -3.37
CA VAL A 78 12.16 19.01 -3.44
C VAL A 78 11.36 18.09 -4.36
N LYS A 79 11.88 17.87 -5.58
CA LYS A 79 11.24 17.01 -6.58
C LYS A 79 11.57 15.53 -6.33
N TYR A 80 10.55 14.72 -6.12
CA TYR A 80 10.67 13.27 -6.07
C TYR A 80 10.45 12.67 -7.47
N PRO A 81 11.22 11.64 -7.86
CA PRO A 81 11.00 10.92 -9.10
C PRO A 81 9.56 10.40 -9.24
N ALA A 82 9.01 10.42 -10.45
CA ALA A 82 7.66 9.94 -10.73
C ALA A 82 7.42 8.49 -10.26
N ALA A 83 8.45 7.66 -10.27
CA ALA A 83 8.40 6.29 -9.77
C ALA A 83 7.99 6.20 -8.28
N ILE A 84 8.39 7.17 -7.45
CA ILE A 84 8.05 7.20 -6.03
C ILE A 84 6.57 7.54 -5.83
N TRP A 85 6.03 8.48 -6.60
CA TRP A 85 4.61 8.79 -6.62
C TRP A 85 3.77 7.60 -7.07
N LYS A 86 4.16 6.94 -8.17
CA LYS A 86 3.48 5.74 -8.68
C LYS A 86 3.50 4.60 -7.67
N ALA A 87 4.65 4.36 -7.02
CA ALA A 87 4.78 3.33 -5.99
C ALA A 87 3.91 3.63 -4.75
N THR A 88 3.83 4.89 -4.33
CA THR A 88 2.97 5.33 -3.22
C THR A 88 1.49 5.14 -3.58
N LEU A 89 1.08 5.55 -4.78
CA LEU A 89 -0.30 5.35 -5.23
C LEU A 89 -0.68 3.86 -5.38
N LEU A 90 0.25 3.03 -5.85
CA LEU A 90 0.06 1.58 -5.92
C LEU A 90 -0.10 0.99 -4.51
N GLY A 91 0.71 1.44 -3.55
CA GLY A 91 0.60 1.05 -2.15
C GLY A 91 -0.76 1.43 -1.57
N PHE A 92 -1.28 2.62 -1.87
CA PHE A 92 -2.63 3.01 -1.46
C PHE A 92 -3.70 2.04 -1.97
N GLY A 93 -3.66 1.68 -3.26
CA GLY A 93 -4.59 0.70 -3.84
C GLY A 93 -4.56 -0.64 -3.10
N VAL A 94 -3.36 -1.13 -2.76
CA VAL A 94 -3.19 -2.35 -1.96
C VAL A 94 -3.75 -2.18 -0.55
N SER A 95 -3.48 -1.05 0.12
CA SER A 95 -3.98 -0.80 1.47
C SER A 95 -5.51 -0.72 1.53
N VAL A 96 -6.16 -0.13 0.51
CA VAL A 96 -7.63 -0.10 0.39
C VAL A 96 -8.17 -1.50 0.18
N TYR A 97 -7.54 -2.30 -0.69
CA TYR A 97 -7.91 -3.70 -0.89
C TYR A 97 -7.81 -4.50 0.42
N LEU A 98 -6.71 -4.36 1.15
CA LEU A 98 -6.51 -5.04 2.44
C LEU A 98 -7.53 -4.60 3.50
N SER A 99 -7.84 -3.31 3.58
CA SER A 99 -8.90 -2.79 4.46
C SER A 99 -10.26 -3.38 4.11
N LEU A 100 -10.65 -3.41 2.83
CA LEU A 100 -11.94 -3.97 2.40
C LEU A 100 -12.04 -5.48 2.66
N LEU A 101 -10.92 -6.20 2.50
CA LEU A 101 -10.83 -7.61 2.85
C LEU A 101 -11.01 -7.83 4.36
N ALA A 102 -10.37 -7.00 5.19
CA ALA A 102 -10.47 -7.08 6.66
C ALA A 102 -11.90 -6.84 7.19
N TYR A 103 -12.70 -6.04 6.48
CA TYR A 103 -14.11 -5.80 6.82
C TYR A 103 -15.09 -6.83 6.23
N GLY A 104 -14.59 -7.85 5.51
CA GLY A 104 -15.45 -8.84 4.86
C GLY A 104 -16.33 -8.28 3.73
N VAL A 105 -16.05 -7.05 3.26
CA VAL A 105 -16.77 -6.43 2.14
C VAL A 105 -16.44 -7.14 0.83
N ILE A 106 -15.17 -7.53 0.68
CA ILE A 106 -14.72 -8.37 -0.42
C ILE A 106 -14.67 -9.79 0.12
N ILE A 107 -15.67 -10.59 -0.25
CA ILE A 107 -15.68 -12.04 -0.04
C ILE A 107 -15.21 -12.65 -1.35
N LEU A 108 -13.98 -13.17 -1.34
CA LEU A 108 -13.31 -13.81 -2.47
C LEU A 108 -13.26 -15.31 -2.18
#